data_AF-A0A354UPH5-F1
#
_entry.id   AF-A0A354UPH5-F1
#
_cell.length_a   1.000
_cell.length_b   1.000
_cell.length_c   1.000
_cell.angle_alpha   90.00
_cell.angle_beta   90.00
_cell.angle_gamma   90.00
#
_symmetry.space_group_name_H-M   'P 1'
#
loop_
_entity.id
_entity.type
_entity.pdbx_description
1 polymer ?
#
loop_
_entity_poly.entity_id
_entity_poly.type
_entity_poly.pdbx_seq_one_letter_code
_entity_poly.pdbx_strand_id
1 'polypeptide(L)'
;MKNFIVKILSLVCLLSLCFVFASCSDETEYDKLRNEGNTISVFYNSNVYKENDGFFKNSEMTIIDMFNPENFTQDANGEIHIKLLDPLSSKRPGKVSLSRSGMSLIGWYKERNTTKVTYAGEDFVEDVNGDLVQQDVTNDRYYVKYKKSADGYVKATEEEQIESEPAYTYSGLWDFDNDTLDYNPSKGELDFNLYAAWVPYYTFEFYFKEGDSWVKSNQEIMFDYVSANSGNELYNELDTIRLPEWNYDTAGEKTGALDYSFDVKAEKREFPKVDGTTFAAAYLDEACTQKCDTVVKHLGTVDYETGTAVNNVQKIYVVTTEGEDIYIDTAEQLAENVKLSGIYHIKKDLTFTDTVKWPAAFTYGNFSGKFYSEKGNLITISGVTVSNTGNAVGGLFGTLTASSVIKDMKFENVSVTHNVKGAAFKNKDGYLGLFAGLVRTGAKIENVSVSGTLSIGGNCLITTGDSGNSSVNVFANCASDDYTLISGLTKGEVTLKIVGENNIDTGKYRYIIKTDTITVSSDYAITFETYNRAQEFDLPEYSQTITPKA
;
A
#
# COMPACT_ATOMS: atom_id res chain seq x y z
N MET A 1 -45.84 -43.03 34.45
CA MET A 1 -45.61 -41.94 33.47
C MET A 1 -45.77 -40.60 34.15
N LYS A 2 -44.66 -39.94 34.49
CA LYS A 2 -44.43 -38.49 34.38
C LYS A 2 -43.04 -38.16 34.93
N ASN A 3 -42.18 -37.83 33.97
CA ASN A 3 -40.84 -37.26 34.03
C ASN A 3 -40.55 -36.47 35.33
N PHE A 4 -39.48 -36.85 36.03
CA PHE A 4 -38.77 -35.93 36.91
C PHE A 4 -37.47 -35.54 36.21
N ILE A 5 -37.56 -34.45 35.44
CA ILE A 5 -36.44 -33.73 34.85
C ILE A 5 -35.61 -33.20 36.01
N VAL A 6 -34.40 -33.72 36.19
CA VAL A 6 -33.37 -33.14 37.06
C VAL A 6 -32.97 -31.82 36.42
N LYS A 7 -33.54 -30.72 36.92
CA LYS A 7 -33.08 -29.37 36.61
C LYS A 7 -31.73 -29.19 37.32
N ILE A 8 -30.63 -29.29 36.55
CA ILE A 8 -29.35 -28.71 36.95
C ILE A 8 -29.57 -27.18 36.92
N LEU A 9 -29.87 -26.64 38.09
CA LEU A 9 -30.03 -25.20 38.32
C LEU A 9 -28.69 -24.68 38.87
N SER A 10 -27.68 -24.57 38.02
CA SER A 10 -26.41 -23.93 38.37
C SER A 10 -26.60 -22.41 38.29
N LEU A 11 -26.97 -21.81 39.42
CA LEU A 11 -26.96 -20.37 39.63
C LEU A 11 -25.50 -19.90 39.60
N VAL A 12 -25.11 -19.23 38.52
CA VAL A 12 -23.74 -18.76 38.28
C VAL A 12 -23.46 -17.55 39.18
N CYS A 13 -22.91 -17.79 40.38
CA CYS A 13 -22.20 -16.78 41.16
C CYS A 13 -20.73 -16.73 40.68
N LEU A 14 -20.49 -16.19 39.48
CA LEU A 14 -19.14 -15.96 38.98
C LEU A 14 -18.66 -14.58 39.48
N LEU A 15 -17.63 -14.57 40.32
CA LEU A 15 -16.80 -13.39 40.55
C LEU A 15 -15.54 -13.58 39.68
N SER A 16 -15.49 -12.88 38.55
CA SER A 16 -14.33 -12.86 37.67
C SER A 16 -13.49 -11.62 37.99
N LEU A 17 -12.21 -11.82 38.29
CA LEU A 17 -11.29 -10.75 38.66
C LEU A 17 -10.07 -10.78 37.74
N CYS A 18 -9.68 -9.60 37.26
CA CYS A 18 -8.44 -9.42 36.51
C CYS A 18 -7.35 -9.02 37.50
N PHE A 19 -6.33 -9.87 37.69
CA PHE A 19 -5.23 -9.62 38.62
C PHE A 19 -3.89 -9.43 37.90
N VAL A 20 -3.02 -8.62 38.50
CA VAL A 20 -1.59 -8.51 38.17
C VAL A 20 -0.83 -8.58 39.50
N PHE A 21 -0.13 -9.69 39.77
CA PHE A 21 0.55 -9.91 41.04
C PHE A 21 1.86 -9.10 41.12
N ALA A 22 1.83 -7.95 41.82
CA ALA A 22 3.04 -7.22 42.20
C ALA A 22 3.29 -7.38 43.70
N SER A 23 4.43 -7.98 44.08
CA SER A 23 4.79 -8.16 45.49
C SER A 23 5.31 -6.85 46.11
N CYS A 24 4.48 -6.18 46.91
CA CYS A 24 4.88 -5.46 48.13
C CYS A 24 3.65 -4.93 48.89
N SER A 25 3.29 -5.65 49.97
CA SER A 25 2.34 -5.34 51.07
C SER A 25 0.84 -5.19 50.79
N ASP A 26 0.09 -5.71 51.77
CA ASP A 26 -1.37 -5.93 51.92
C ASP A 26 -1.97 -7.12 51.14
N GLU A 27 -2.77 -7.89 51.86
CA GLU A 27 -3.54 -9.05 51.41
C GLU A 27 -4.24 -8.74 50.08
N THR A 28 -3.88 -9.47 49.02
CA THR A 28 -4.42 -9.23 47.68
C THR A 28 -5.93 -9.52 47.68
N GLU A 29 -6.69 -8.94 46.75
CA GLU A 29 -8.13 -9.27 46.66
C GLU A 29 -8.36 -10.75 46.31
N TYR A 30 -7.36 -11.43 45.72
CA TYR A 30 -7.29 -12.88 45.61
C TYR A 30 -7.20 -13.56 46.98
N ASP A 31 -6.29 -13.10 47.86
CA ASP A 31 -6.13 -13.63 49.22
C ASP A 31 -7.39 -13.40 50.08
N LYS A 32 -8.06 -12.26 49.91
CA LYS A 32 -9.34 -11.98 50.59
C LYS A 32 -10.43 -12.95 50.18
N LEU A 33 -10.62 -13.16 48.87
CA LEU A 33 -11.60 -14.12 48.38
C LEU A 33 -11.28 -15.56 48.78
N ARG A 34 -10.00 -15.94 48.83
CA ARG A 34 -9.54 -17.21 49.39
C ARG A 34 -10.02 -17.35 50.84
N ASN A 35 -9.80 -16.32 51.66
CA ASN A 35 -10.23 -16.28 53.05
C ASN A 35 -11.76 -16.26 53.25
N GLU A 36 -12.52 -15.83 52.24
CA GLU A 36 -13.99 -15.91 52.19
C GLU A 36 -14.52 -17.30 51.73
N GLY A 37 -13.64 -18.29 51.58
CA GLY A 37 -14.01 -19.68 51.27
C GLY A 37 -14.06 -20.04 49.79
N ASN A 38 -13.54 -19.17 48.90
CA ASN A 38 -13.38 -19.51 47.48
C ASN A 38 -12.10 -20.35 47.29
N THR A 39 -12.22 -21.67 47.43
CA THR A 39 -11.06 -22.58 47.44
C THR A 39 -10.66 -23.15 46.08
N ILE A 40 -11.44 -22.85 45.03
CA ILE A 40 -11.17 -23.27 43.65
C ILE A 40 -10.83 -22.03 42.83
N SER A 41 -9.60 -21.96 42.30
CA SER A 41 -9.13 -20.88 41.44
C SER A 41 -8.80 -21.41 40.05
N VAL A 42 -9.29 -20.71 39.02
CA VAL A 42 -8.96 -20.97 37.62
C VAL A 42 -8.17 -19.79 37.07
N PHE A 43 -6.93 -20.04 36.70
CA PHE A 43 -6.00 -19.05 36.15
C PHE A 43 -5.96 -19.18 34.64
N TYR A 44 -6.34 -18.12 33.94
CA TYR A 44 -6.19 -17.99 32.50
C TYR A 44 -4.94 -17.16 32.22
N ASN A 45 -3.83 -17.87 31.97
CA ASN A 45 -2.52 -17.30 31.70
C ASN A 45 -2.46 -16.84 30.24
N SER A 46 -2.54 -15.54 30.00
CA SER A 46 -2.69 -15.00 28.63
C SER A 46 -1.40 -15.00 27.82
N ASN A 47 -0.23 -15.13 28.45
CA ASN A 47 1.08 -14.94 27.78
C ASN A 47 1.18 -13.61 27.01
N VAL A 48 0.48 -12.57 27.46
CA VAL A 48 0.53 -11.21 26.91
C VAL A 48 1.02 -10.26 28.00
N TYR A 49 2.03 -9.47 27.67
CA TYR A 49 2.50 -8.34 28.48
C TYR A 49 1.78 -7.08 28.06
N LYS A 50 1.26 -6.30 29.03
CA LYS A 50 0.61 -5.03 28.73
C LYS A 50 1.67 -3.95 28.52
N GLU A 51 1.80 -3.45 27.29
CA GLU A 51 2.62 -2.26 27.01
C GLU A 51 1.81 -0.97 27.22
N ASN A 52 2.40 0.01 27.93
CA ASN A 52 2.00 1.43 27.97
C ASN A 52 0.96 1.97 28.95
N ASP A 53 0.57 1.26 30.02
CA ASP A 53 0.04 1.96 31.21
C ASP A 53 1.20 2.17 32.20
N GLY A 54 1.65 3.42 32.33
CA GLY A 54 2.80 3.88 33.13
C GLY A 54 2.77 3.61 34.64
N PHE A 55 2.04 2.59 35.08
CA PHE A 55 2.04 2.03 36.42
C PHE A 55 2.57 0.59 36.50
N PHE A 56 2.75 -0.12 35.38
CA PHE A 56 3.07 -1.55 35.42
C PHE A 56 4.13 -1.92 34.38
N LYS A 57 5.34 -2.20 34.86
CA LYS A 57 6.35 -2.97 34.12
C LYS A 57 6.24 -4.43 34.57
N ASN A 58 6.09 -5.34 33.62
CA ASN A 58 6.43 -6.77 33.73
C ASN A 58 5.52 -7.69 34.57
N SER A 59 4.36 -8.10 34.06
CA SER A 59 3.75 -9.41 34.39
C SER A 59 2.75 -9.82 33.31
N GLU A 60 2.65 -11.13 33.04
CA GLU A 60 1.62 -11.71 32.17
C GLU A 60 0.22 -11.35 32.72
N MET A 61 -0.69 -10.87 31.87
CA MET A 61 -2.07 -10.66 32.32
C MET A 61 -2.69 -12.02 32.66
N THR A 62 -3.10 -12.22 33.92
CA THR A 62 -3.76 -13.44 34.37
C THR A 62 -5.18 -13.09 34.80
N ILE A 63 -6.16 -13.70 34.15
CA ILE A 63 -7.56 -13.59 34.57
C ILE A 63 -7.81 -14.74 35.54
N ILE A 64 -8.47 -14.46 36.66
CA ILE A 64 -8.75 -15.47 37.68
C ILE A 64 -10.25 -15.55 37.91
N ASP A 65 -10.80 -16.75 37.74
CA ASP A 65 -12.12 -17.07 38.25
C ASP A 65 -11.98 -17.84 39.55
N MET A 66 -12.73 -17.42 40.56
CA MET A 66 -12.74 -18.08 41.86
C MET A 66 -14.13 -18.61 42.19
N PHE A 67 -14.18 -19.81 42.76
CA PHE A 67 -15.43 -20.50 43.09
C PHE A 67 -15.40 -21.00 44.54
N ASN A 68 -16.48 -20.75 45.26
CA ASN A 68 -16.75 -21.33 46.57
C ASN A 68 -17.50 -22.67 46.39
N PRO A 69 -16.94 -23.82 46.82
CA PRO A 69 -17.58 -25.14 46.70
C PRO A 69 -18.98 -25.23 47.34
N GLU A 70 -19.28 -24.44 48.37
CA GLU A 70 -20.59 -24.45 49.05
C GLU A 70 -21.73 -23.98 48.14
N ASN A 71 -21.41 -23.25 47.06
CA ASN A 71 -22.39 -22.78 46.08
C ASN A 71 -22.80 -23.86 45.07
N PHE A 72 -22.23 -25.07 45.13
CA PHE A 72 -22.45 -26.13 44.15
C PHE A 72 -23.05 -27.39 44.78
N THR A 73 -23.82 -28.13 43.98
CA THR A 73 -24.37 -29.42 44.39
C THR A 73 -23.41 -30.55 44.02
N GLN A 74 -23.13 -31.44 44.97
CA GLN A 74 -22.32 -32.63 44.74
C GLN A 74 -23.11 -33.73 44.01
N ASP A 75 -22.42 -34.50 43.17
CA ASP A 75 -22.97 -35.68 42.51
C ASP A 75 -23.07 -36.90 43.48
N ALA A 76 -23.44 -38.06 42.96
CA ALA A 76 -23.56 -39.29 43.75
C ALA A 76 -22.22 -39.79 44.35
N ASN A 77 -21.09 -39.33 43.80
CA ASN A 77 -19.74 -39.67 44.25
C ASN A 77 -19.12 -38.59 45.16
N GLY A 78 -19.85 -37.49 45.41
CA GLY A 78 -19.36 -36.36 46.21
C GLY A 78 -18.55 -35.33 45.41
N GLU A 79 -18.59 -35.38 44.07
CA GLU A 79 -17.84 -34.48 43.20
C GLU A 79 -18.69 -33.29 42.74
N ILE A 80 -18.06 -32.15 42.58
CA ILE A 80 -18.63 -30.92 42.03
C ILE A 80 -18.13 -30.77 40.60
N HIS A 81 -19.05 -30.49 39.67
CA HIS A 81 -18.73 -30.24 38.27
C HIS A 81 -18.97 -28.76 37.94
N ILE A 82 -17.90 -28.05 37.60
CA ILE A 82 -17.94 -26.60 37.35
C ILE A 82 -17.81 -26.35 35.85
N LYS A 83 -18.76 -25.61 35.28
CA LYS A 83 -18.69 -25.16 33.90
C LYS A 83 -17.95 -23.83 33.83
N LEU A 84 -16.78 -23.85 33.19
CA LEU A 84 -15.98 -22.64 32.98
C LEU A 84 -16.56 -21.79 31.86
N LEU A 85 -16.38 -20.47 31.95
CA LEU A 85 -16.71 -19.55 30.86
C LEU A 85 -15.43 -19.18 30.11
N ASP A 86 -15.51 -19.03 28.79
CA ASP A 86 -14.38 -18.48 28.03
C ASP A 86 -14.06 -17.05 28.55
N PRO A 87 -12.78 -16.74 28.89
CA PRO A 87 -12.32 -15.40 29.27
C PRO A 87 -12.79 -14.25 28.38
N LEU A 88 -12.98 -14.52 27.08
CA LEU A 88 -13.40 -13.53 26.09
C LEU A 88 -14.92 -13.55 25.82
N SER A 89 -15.67 -14.38 26.54
CA SER A 89 -17.12 -14.50 26.36
C SER A 89 -17.84 -13.21 26.73
N SER A 90 -18.78 -12.79 25.87
CA SER A 90 -19.71 -11.69 26.15
C SER A 90 -20.67 -11.97 27.31
N LYS A 91 -20.73 -13.22 27.79
CA LYS A 91 -21.51 -13.62 28.97
C LYS A 91 -20.85 -13.19 30.29
N ARG A 92 -19.58 -12.78 30.28
CA ARG A 92 -18.85 -12.35 31.48
C ARG A 92 -19.27 -10.94 31.91
N PRO A 93 -19.31 -10.67 33.23
CA PRO A 93 -19.45 -9.31 33.73
C PRO A 93 -18.17 -8.52 33.46
N GLY A 94 -18.29 -7.44 32.67
CA GLY A 94 -17.15 -6.65 32.21
C GLY A 94 -16.59 -7.14 30.87
N LYS A 95 -16.09 -6.20 30.07
CA LYS A 95 -15.52 -6.52 28.75
C LYS A 95 -14.02 -6.78 28.92
N VAL A 96 -13.63 -8.05 28.81
CA VAL A 96 -12.22 -8.44 28.73
C VAL A 96 -11.86 -8.58 27.25
N SER A 97 -10.74 -7.98 26.84
CA SER A 97 -10.18 -8.12 25.50
C SER A 97 -8.71 -8.50 25.62
N LEU A 98 -8.30 -9.52 24.89
CA LEU A 98 -6.91 -9.94 24.74
C LEU A 98 -6.51 -9.76 23.28
N SER A 99 -5.34 -9.19 23.06
CA SER A 99 -4.75 -9.04 21.73
C SER A 99 -3.24 -9.10 21.85
N ARG A 100 -2.60 -9.79 20.91
CA ARG A 100 -1.15 -9.86 20.78
C ARG A 100 -0.81 -9.51 19.33
N SER A 101 0.01 -8.48 19.13
CA SER A 101 0.33 -7.98 17.80
C SER A 101 0.91 -9.09 16.93
N GLY A 102 0.37 -9.26 15.71
CA GLY A 102 0.81 -10.28 14.76
C GLY A 102 0.49 -11.73 15.12
N MET A 103 -0.36 -11.98 16.12
CA MET A 103 -0.67 -13.32 16.61
C MET A 103 -2.19 -13.56 16.79
N SER A 104 -2.64 -14.76 16.48
CA SER A 104 -4.00 -15.27 16.64
C SER A 104 -4.11 -16.11 17.92
N LEU A 105 -5.11 -15.82 18.77
CA LEU A 105 -5.44 -16.66 19.93
C LEU A 105 -6.30 -17.85 19.48
N ILE A 106 -5.70 -19.04 19.43
CA ILE A 106 -6.39 -20.24 18.90
C ILE A 106 -7.14 -21.04 19.98
N GLY A 107 -6.91 -20.74 21.26
CA GLY A 107 -7.61 -21.40 22.37
C GLY A 107 -6.83 -21.39 23.67
N TRP A 108 -7.36 -22.15 24.63
CA TRP A 108 -6.86 -22.28 25.99
C TRP A 108 -6.54 -23.74 26.29
N TYR A 109 -5.35 -24.01 26.83
CA TYR A 109 -4.81 -25.36 26.96
C TYR A 109 -4.44 -25.67 28.41
N LYS A 110 -4.62 -26.92 28.83
CA LYS A 110 -4.30 -27.38 30.20
C LYS A 110 -2.81 -27.37 30.48
N GLU A 111 -2.01 -27.67 29.46
CA GLU A 111 -0.57 -27.83 29.57
C GLU A 111 0.15 -26.94 28.56
N ARG A 112 1.31 -26.42 28.98
CA ARG A 112 2.25 -25.65 28.16
C ARG A 112 3.66 -26.16 28.44
N ASN A 113 4.37 -26.51 27.37
CA ASN A 113 5.70 -27.09 27.41
C ASN A 113 6.68 -26.27 26.57
N THR A 114 7.96 -26.32 26.92
CA THR A 114 9.08 -25.75 26.14
C THR A 114 10.14 -26.81 25.89
N THR A 115 10.90 -26.66 24.80
CA THR A 115 12.07 -27.51 24.54
C THR A 115 13.25 -27.01 25.36
N LYS A 116 13.74 -27.84 26.28
CA LYS A 116 14.93 -27.55 27.09
C LYS A 116 16.17 -28.12 26.43
N VAL A 117 17.23 -27.33 26.34
CA VAL A 117 18.52 -27.72 25.74
C VAL A 117 19.66 -27.34 26.67
N THR A 118 20.49 -28.32 27.05
CA THR A 118 21.73 -28.05 27.79
C THR A 118 22.86 -27.78 26.80
N TYR A 119 23.43 -26.57 26.84
CA TYR A 119 24.55 -26.17 25.99
C TYR A 119 25.63 -25.48 26.82
N ALA A 120 26.90 -25.80 26.55
CA ALA A 120 28.05 -25.27 27.31
C ALA A 120 27.95 -25.41 28.85
N GLY A 121 27.20 -26.40 29.35
CA GLY A 121 27.00 -26.65 30.78
C GLY A 121 25.87 -25.84 31.43
N GLU A 122 25.08 -25.09 30.65
CA GLU A 122 23.93 -24.32 31.11
C GLU A 122 22.65 -24.78 30.39
N ASP A 123 21.49 -24.63 31.05
CA ASP A 123 20.19 -24.98 30.48
C ASP A 123 19.53 -23.75 29.83
N PHE A 124 19.08 -23.94 28.60
CA PHE A 124 18.36 -22.97 27.79
C PHE A 124 17.01 -23.52 27.36
N VAL A 125 16.16 -22.64 26.83
CA VAL A 125 14.97 -23.04 26.07
C VAL A 125 15.12 -22.59 24.62
N GLU A 126 14.52 -23.33 23.69
CA GLU A 126 14.51 -22.96 22.27
C GLU A 126 13.37 -21.97 21.97
N ASP A 127 13.65 -20.97 21.14
CA ASP A 127 12.63 -20.12 20.51
C ASP A 127 12.09 -20.72 19.20
N VAL A 128 11.21 -20.00 18.51
CA VAL A 128 10.58 -20.46 17.25
C VAL A 128 11.57 -20.65 16.09
N ASN A 129 12.75 -20.03 16.16
CA ASN A 129 13.83 -20.21 15.18
C ASN A 129 14.80 -21.32 15.58
N GLY A 130 14.61 -21.92 16.77
CA GLY A 130 15.54 -22.87 17.36
C GLY A 130 16.74 -22.22 18.03
N ASP A 131 16.73 -20.89 18.22
CA ASP A 131 17.77 -20.17 18.96
C ASP A 131 17.63 -20.46 20.46
N LEU A 132 18.76 -20.48 21.18
CA LEU A 132 18.76 -20.68 22.63
C LEU A 132 18.53 -19.36 23.33
N VAL A 133 17.39 -19.27 24.02
CA VAL A 133 17.02 -18.11 24.83
C VAL A 133 17.11 -18.45 26.32
N GLN A 134 17.37 -17.43 27.12
CA GLN A 134 17.42 -17.53 28.56
C GLN A 134 16.65 -16.37 29.19
N GLN A 135 15.92 -16.66 30.26
CA GLN A 135 15.17 -15.66 31.01
C GLN A 135 16.13 -14.77 31.80
N ASP A 136 15.96 -13.45 31.69
CA ASP A 136 16.64 -12.48 32.51
C ASP A 136 15.92 -12.34 33.86
N VAL A 137 16.67 -12.52 34.94
CA VAL A 137 16.17 -12.50 36.32
C VAL A 137 15.66 -11.14 36.79
N THR A 138 15.93 -10.06 36.05
CA THR A 138 15.62 -8.68 36.45
C THR A 138 14.29 -8.21 35.87
N ASN A 139 13.91 -8.72 34.70
CA ASN A 139 12.74 -8.26 33.97
C ASN A 139 11.82 -9.38 33.47
N ASP A 140 12.15 -10.64 33.77
CA ASP A 140 11.44 -11.86 33.39
C ASP A 140 11.28 -12.07 31.87
N ARG A 141 12.05 -11.34 31.04
CA ARG A 141 12.05 -11.48 29.58
C ARG A 141 13.11 -12.48 29.12
N TYR A 142 12.86 -13.08 27.98
CA TYR A 142 13.80 -14.01 27.36
C TYR A 142 14.65 -13.31 26.31
N TYR A 143 15.96 -13.58 26.34
CA TYR A 143 16.91 -13.01 25.40
C TYR A 143 17.70 -14.11 24.70
N VAL A 144 17.93 -13.94 23.41
CA VAL A 144 18.78 -14.85 22.63
C VAL A 144 20.20 -14.81 23.17
N LYS A 145 20.70 -15.97 23.60
CA LYS A 145 22.10 -16.17 24.04
C LYS A 145 22.92 -16.86 22.96
N TYR A 146 22.30 -17.76 22.20
CA TYR A 146 22.96 -18.42 21.07
C TYR A 146 22.02 -18.56 19.87
N LYS A 147 22.51 -18.17 18.69
CA LYS A 147 21.82 -18.36 17.42
C LYS A 147 22.10 -19.76 16.85
N LYS A 148 21.06 -20.42 16.34
CA LYS A 148 21.16 -21.67 15.61
C LYS A 148 21.85 -21.44 14.27
N SER A 149 22.76 -22.33 13.92
CA SER A 149 23.49 -22.34 12.66
C SER A 149 23.60 -23.78 12.15
N ALA A 150 24.03 -23.95 10.89
CA ALA A 150 24.23 -25.27 10.30
C ALA A 150 25.22 -26.15 11.09
N ASP A 151 26.21 -25.52 11.73
CA ASP A 151 27.29 -26.19 12.47
C ASP A 151 27.06 -26.25 14.00
N GLY A 152 25.87 -25.85 14.48
CA GLY A 152 25.52 -25.85 15.91
C GLY A 152 25.04 -24.48 16.39
N TYR A 153 25.51 -24.02 17.55
CA TYR A 153 25.06 -22.78 18.18
C TYR A 153 26.19 -21.74 18.27
N VAL A 154 25.94 -20.52 17.77
CA VAL A 154 26.88 -19.39 17.79
C VAL A 154 26.44 -18.39 18.85
N LYS A 155 27.35 -17.97 19.74
CA LYS A 155 27.04 -17.02 20.80
C LYS A 155 26.61 -15.67 20.21
N ALA A 156 25.46 -15.15 20.65
CA ALA A 156 25.02 -13.81 20.29
C ALA A 156 25.96 -12.77 20.90
N THR A 157 26.27 -11.70 20.16
CA THR A 157 27.09 -10.60 20.69
C THR A 157 26.27 -9.77 21.69
N GLU A 158 26.92 -9.01 22.59
CA GLU A 158 26.20 -8.19 23.58
C GLU A 158 25.32 -7.10 22.94
N GLU A 159 25.70 -6.62 21.76
CA GLU A 159 24.89 -5.70 20.95
C GLU A 159 23.68 -6.38 20.27
N GLU A 160 23.64 -7.72 20.25
CA GLU A 160 22.60 -8.56 19.63
C GLU A 160 21.72 -9.29 20.67
N GLN A 161 21.67 -8.84 21.93
CA GLN A 161 20.70 -9.38 22.90
C GLN A 161 19.28 -8.97 22.50
N ILE A 162 18.76 -9.68 21.52
CA ILE A 162 17.42 -9.56 20.97
C ILE A 162 16.48 -10.30 21.92
N GLU A 163 15.43 -9.61 22.36
CA GLU A 163 14.33 -10.21 23.09
C GLU A 163 13.62 -11.21 22.17
N SER A 164 13.47 -12.46 22.62
CA SER A 164 12.80 -13.53 21.87
C SER A 164 12.13 -14.47 22.85
N GLU A 165 10.88 -14.85 22.58
CA GLU A 165 10.10 -15.73 23.46
C GLU A 165 10.38 -17.21 23.21
N PRO A 166 10.26 -18.08 24.23
CA PRO A 166 10.35 -19.52 24.05
C PRO A 166 9.30 -20.03 23.05
N ALA A 167 9.68 -21.04 22.26
CA ALA A 167 8.72 -21.82 21.50
C ALA A 167 7.90 -22.68 22.47
N TYR A 168 6.60 -22.37 22.55
CA TYR A 168 5.66 -23.13 23.36
C TYR A 168 4.96 -24.18 22.51
N THR A 169 4.80 -25.36 23.09
CA THR A 169 3.84 -26.38 22.64
C THR A 169 2.80 -26.57 23.74
N TYR A 170 1.60 -26.93 23.33
CA TYR A 170 0.47 -27.02 24.23
C TYR A 170 -0.16 -28.41 24.15
N SER A 171 -0.91 -28.80 25.18
CA SER A 171 -1.69 -30.04 25.18
C SER A 171 -2.95 -29.89 26.01
N GLY A 172 -3.97 -30.67 25.63
CA GLY A 172 -5.28 -30.65 26.30
C GLY A 172 -6.03 -29.34 26.08
N LEU A 173 -6.38 -29.05 24.82
CA LEU A 173 -7.29 -27.95 24.47
C LEU A 173 -8.56 -28.04 25.31
N TRP A 174 -8.94 -26.94 25.95
CA TRP A 174 -10.14 -26.84 26.76
C TRP A 174 -11.35 -26.50 25.89
N ASP A 175 -12.36 -27.36 25.92
CA ASP A 175 -13.64 -27.13 25.25
C ASP A 175 -14.63 -26.47 26.22
N PHE A 176 -14.82 -25.16 26.11
CA PHE A 176 -15.73 -24.43 27.00
C PHE A 176 -17.20 -24.87 26.88
N ASP A 177 -17.62 -25.51 25.79
CA ASP A 177 -18.99 -25.99 25.60
C ASP A 177 -19.19 -27.39 26.16
N ASN A 178 -18.17 -28.25 26.17
CA ASN A 178 -18.30 -29.65 26.61
C ASN A 178 -17.54 -30.00 27.91
N ASP A 179 -16.40 -29.38 28.19
CA ASP A 179 -15.57 -29.73 29.37
C ASP A 179 -16.17 -29.20 30.69
N THR A 180 -15.91 -29.93 31.77
CA THR A 180 -16.18 -29.52 33.16
C THR A 180 -14.91 -29.64 34.00
N LEU A 181 -14.74 -28.71 34.94
CA LEU A 181 -13.74 -28.83 35.98
C LEU A 181 -14.33 -29.65 37.12
N ASP A 182 -13.79 -30.85 37.32
CA ASP A 182 -14.26 -31.78 38.34
C ASP A 182 -13.44 -31.60 39.62
N TYR A 183 -14.13 -31.36 40.73
CA TYR A 183 -13.51 -31.04 42.01
C TYR A 183 -14.15 -31.85 43.15
N ASN A 184 -13.31 -32.41 44.02
CA ASN A 184 -13.76 -33.08 45.22
C ASN A 184 -13.43 -32.21 46.45
N PRO A 185 -14.44 -31.74 47.21
CA PRO A 185 -14.25 -30.93 48.41
C PRO A 185 -13.30 -31.54 49.45
N SER A 186 -13.15 -32.87 49.50
CA SER A 186 -12.23 -33.54 50.42
C SER A 186 -10.75 -33.33 50.07
N LYS A 187 -10.44 -32.84 48.85
CA LYS A 187 -9.06 -32.60 48.39
C LYS A 187 -8.49 -31.24 48.81
N GLY A 188 -9.29 -30.38 49.45
CA GLY A 188 -8.84 -29.06 49.88
C GLY A 188 -8.82 -28.08 48.71
N GLU A 189 -7.79 -27.24 48.60
CA GLU A 189 -7.73 -26.21 47.57
C GLU A 189 -7.43 -26.78 46.17
N LEU A 190 -7.96 -26.13 45.14
CA LEU A 190 -7.64 -26.44 43.74
C LEU A 190 -7.21 -25.17 43.01
N ASP A 191 -6.02 -25.22 42.40
CA ASP A 191 -5.56 -24.24 41.41
C ASP A 191 -5.51 -24.93 40.05
N PHE A 192 -6.29 -24.43 39.10
CA PHE A 192 -6.39 -24.96 37.74
C PHE A 192 -5.89 -23.93 36.74
N ASN A 193 -4.96 -24.33 35.86
CA ASN A 193 -4.35 -23.43 34.89
C ASN A 193 -4.85 -23.71 33.48
N LEU A 194 -5.12 -22.64 32.75
CA LEU A 194 -5.36 -22.65 31.32
C LEU A 194 -4.40 -21.63 30.67
N TYR A 195 -3.64 -22.09 29.69
CA TYR A 195 -2.64 -21.30 28.99
C TYR A 195 -3.16 -20.90 27.62
N ALA A 196 -3.09 -19.61 27.29
CA ALA A 196 -3.41 -19.11 25.97
C ALA A 196 -2.36 -19.62 24.95
N ALA A 197 -2.84 -20.24 23.88
CA ALA A 197 -2.01 -20.60 22.74
C ALA A 197 -2.16 -19.55 21.65
N TRP A 198 -1.03 -18.94 21.29
CA TRP A 198 -0.94 -17.94 20.24
C TRP A 198 -0.15 -18.50 19.07
N VAL A 199 -0.70 -18.35 17.87
CA VAL A 199 0.02 -18.64 16.64
C VAL A 199 0.27 -17.37 15.85
N PRO A 200 1.35 -17.27 15.06
CA PRO A 200 1.53 -16.13 14.17
C PRO A 200 0.36 -15.98 13.21
N TYR A 201 0.09 -14.75 12.77
CA TYR A 201 -0.77 -14.50 11.63
C TYR A 201 -0.26 -15.25 10.40
N TYR A 202 -1.20 -15.55 9.52
CA TYR A 202 -0.94 -16.26 8.29
C TYR A 202 -0.65 -15.24 7.20
N THR A 203 0.32 -15.54 6.34
CA THR A 203 0.95 -14.54 5.48
C THR A 203 1.07 -15.01 4.04
N PHE A 204 0.65 -14.16 3.12
CA PHE A 204 1.07 -14.22 1.73
C PHE A 204 2.36 -13.44 1.54
N GLU A 205 3.44 -14.14 1.15
CA GLU A 205 4.71 -13.53 0.76
C GLU A 205 4.79 -13.43 -0.77
N PHE A 206 5.24 -12.29 -1.29
CA PHE A 206 5.31 -12.05 -2.72
C PHE A 206 6.76 -12.01 -3.18
N TYR A 207 7.06 -12.71 -4.26
CA TYR A 207 8.39 -12.76 -4.87
C TYR A 207 8.28 -12.25 -6.30
N PHE A 208 9.08 -11.26 -6.65
CA PHE A 208 9.16 -10.71 -8.00
C PHE A 208 10.47 -11.13 -8.67
N LYS A 209 10.44 -11.30 -9.98
CA LYS A 209 11.63 -11.73 -10.73
C LYS A 209 12.53 -10.52 -11.04
N GLU A 210 13.78 -10.58 -10.58
CA GLU A 210 14.83 -9.63 -10.93
C GLU A 210 15.96 -10.37 -11.66
N GLY A 211 16.01 -10.23 -12.98
CA GLY A 211 16.90 -11.04 -13.82
C GLY A 211 16.53 -12.53 -13.74
N ASP A 212 17.46 -13.36 -13.26
CA ASP A 212 17.27 -14.80 -13.09
C ASP A 212 16.87 -15.22 -11.67
N SER A 213 16.77 -14.26 -10.73
CA SER A 213 16.51 -14.53 -9.31
C SER A 213 15.14 -14.02 -8.86
N TRP A 214 14.57 -14.72 -7.89
CA TRP A 214 13.36 -14.28 -7.19
C TRP A 214 13.71 -13.45 -5.96
N VAL A 215 13.15 -12.24 -5.87
CA VAL A 215 13.38 -11.29 -4.79
C VAL A 215 12.08 -11.10 -4.01
N LYS A 216 12.14 -11.30 -2.69
CA LYS A 216 10.99 -11.10 -1.80
C LYS A 216 10.63 -9.61 -1.76
N SER A 217 9.35 -9.29 -1.95
CA SER A 217 8.79 -7.96 -1.75
C SER A 217 8.77 -7.58 -0.27
N ASN A 218 8.93 -6.29 0.02
CA ASN A 218 8.70 -5.75 1.36
C ASN A 218 7.21 -5.64 1.73
N GLN A 219 6.31 -5.91 0.77
CA GLN A 219 4.87 -5.93 0.98
C GLN A 219 4.40 -7.36 1.21
N GLU A 220 3.67 -7.57 2.30
CA GLU A 220 3.06 -8.84 2.70
C GLU A 220 1.58 -8.60 2.99
N ILE A 221 0.76 -9.64 2.81
CA ILE A 221 -0.64 -9.61 3.23
C ILE A 221 -0.81 -10.63 4.34
N MET A 222 -1.12 -10.14 5.54
CA MET A 222 -1.28 -10.95 6.74
C MET A 222 -2.75 -11.01 7.16
N PHE A 223 -3.17 -12.11 7.78
CA PHE A 223 -4.51 -12.23 8.35
C PHE A 223 -4.53 -13.08 9.62
N ASP A 224 -5.52 -12.79 10.47
CA ASP A 224 -5.82 -13.60 11.65
C ASP A 224 -6.59 -14.87 11.23
N TYR A 225 -5.97 -16.03 11.45
CA TYR A 225 -6.54 -17.33 11.12
C TYR A 225 -7.87 -17.62 11.80
N VAL A 226 -8.00 -17.22 13.07
CA VAL A 226 -9.19 -17.51 13.87
C VAL A 226 -10.36 -16.68 13.38
N SER A 227 -10.12 -15.40 13.09
CA SER A 227 -11.12 -14.54 12.45
C SER A 227 -11.57 -15.10 11.10
N ALA A 228 -10.63 -15.48 10.22
CA ALA A 228 -10.93 -16.04 8.90
C ALA A 228 -11.74 -17.36 8.96
N ASN A 229 -11.57 -18.14 10.03
CA ASN A 229 -12.25 -19.42 10.22
C ASN A 229 -13.38 -19.38 11.28
N SER A 230 -13.78 -18.19 11.74
CA SER A 230 -14.79 -18.02 12.79
C SER A 230 -16.23 -18.35 12.35
N GLY A 231 -16.47 -18.46 11.04
CA GLY A 231 -17.83 -18.53 10.46
C GLY A 231 -18.57 -17.19 10.49
N ASN A 232 -17.96 -16.11 10.98
CA ASN A 232 -18.52 -14.77 10.90
C ASN A 232 -18.39 -14.23 9.48
N GLU A 233 -19.52 -13.88 8.87
CA GLU A 233 -19.56 -13.37 7.52
C GLU A 233 -18.68 -12.15 7.28
N LEU A 234 -18.45 -11.29 8.28
CA LEU A 234 -17.58 -10.12 8.16
C LEU A 234 -16.15 -10.50 7.76
N TYR A 235 -15.69 -11.66 8.22
CA TYR A 235 -14.32 -12.14 8.06
C TYR A 235 -14.17 -13.21 6.98
N ASN A 236 -15.23 -13.49 6.22
CA ASN A 236 -15.13 -14.35 5.06
C ASN A 236 -14.09 -13.79 4.08
N GLU A 237 -13.32 -14.69 3.45
CA GLU A 237 -12.30 -14.36 2.44
C GLU A 237 -11.09 -13.59 2.97
N LEU A 238 -10.94 -13.40 4.29
CA LEU A 238 -9.72 -12.82 4.89
C LEU A 238 -8.46 -13.63 4.55
N ASP A 239 -8.61 -14.93 4.31
CA ASP A 239 -7.57 -15.88 3.92
C ASP A 239 -7.39 -15.96 2.39
N THR A 240 -7.88 -14.97 1.64
CA THR A 240 -7.76 -14.93 0.17
C THR A 240 -7.08 -13.66 -0.32
N ILE A 241 -6.44 -13.79 -1.47
CA ILE A 241 -5.98 -12.68 -2.29
C ILE A 241 -6.62 -12.79 -3.69
N ARG A 242 -6.94 -11.65 -4.30
CA ARG A 242 -7.39 -11.59 -5.68
C ARG A 242 -6.24 -11.06 -6.54
N LEU A 243 -6.01 -11.71 -7.68
CA LEU A 243 -4.96 -11.28 -8.60
C LEU A 243 -5.37 -9.98 -9.30
N PRO A 244 -4.41 -9.14 -9.74
CA PRO A 244 -4.73 -7.95 -10.51
C PRO A 244 -5.49 -8.27 -11.79
N GLU A 245 -6.53 -7.50 -12.08
CA GLU A 245 -7.41 -7.73 -13.22
C GLU A 245 -7.62 -6.47 -14.07
N TRP A 246 -7.81 -6.69 -15.36
CA TRP A 246 -8.16 -5.62 -16.29
C TRP A 246 -9.64 -5.31 -16.18
N ASN A 247 -9.98 -4.02 -16.26
CA ASN A 247 -11.32 -3.64 -16.64
C ASN A 247 -11.54 -3.93 -18.12
N TYR A 248 -12.74 -4.37 -18.47
CA TYR A 248 -13.14 -4.64 -19.85
C TYR A 248 -14.32 -3.74 -20.24
N ASP A 249 -14.27 -3.20 -21.45
CA ASP A 249 -15.39 -2.46 -22.02
C ASP A 249 -16.53 -3.41 -22.45
N THR A 250 -17.64 -2.84 -22.93
CA THR A 250 -18.80 -3.62 -23.40
C THR A 250 -18.50 -4.54 -24.59
N ALA A 251 -17.36 -4.37 -25.27
CA ALA A 251 -16.90 -5.23 -26.36
C ALA A 251 -15.91 -6.32 -25.89
N GLY A 252 -15.59 -6.35 -24.59
CA GLY A 252 -14.62 -7.29 -24.03
C GLY A 252 -13.16 -6.91 -24.31
N GLU A 253 -12.87 -5.67 -24.70
CA GLU A 253 -11.50 -5.16 -24.84
C GLU A 253 -11.04 -4.50 -23.53
N LYS A 254 -9.74 -4.58 -23.22
CA LYS A 254 -9.16 -3.95 -22.02
C LYS A 254 -9.38 -2.43 -22.04
N THR A 255 -9.58 -1.85 -20.86
CA THR A 255 -9.76 -0.42 -20.65
C THR A 255 -9.16 0.01 -19.30
N GLY A 256 -8.65 1.24 -19.23
CA GLY A 256 -8.01 1.81 -18.04
C GLY A 256 -6.64 1.22 -17.73
N ALA A 257 -6.17 1.47 -16.51
CA ALA A 257 -5.02 0.78 -15.92
C ALA A 257 -5.47 -0.55 -15.28
N LEU A 258 -4.51 -1.47 -15.10
CA LEU A 258 -4.73 -2.72 -14.38
C LEU A 258 -5.08 -2.42 -12.92
N ASP A 259 -6.15 -3.03 -12.40
CA ASP A 259 -6.57 -2.83 -11.01
C ASP A 259 -5.82 -3.80 -10.10
N TYR A 260 -5.12 -3.25 -9.10
CA TYR A 260 -4.41 -3.99 -8.07
C TYR A 260 -5.20 -3.99 -6.74
N SER A 261 -6.23 -3.17 -6.63
CA SER A 261 -7.11 -3.15 -5.47
C SER A 261 -8.09 -4.31 -5.51
N PHE A 262 -8.39 -4.86 -4.35
CA PHE A 262 -9.48 -5.81 -4.20
C PHE A 262 -10.15 -5.67 -2.83
N ASP A 263 -11.45 -5.89 -2.80
CA ASP A 263 -12.22 -5.86 -1.56
C ASP A 263 -12.38 -7.27 -1.01
N VAL A 264 -12.14 -7.40 0.30
CA VAL A 264 -12.70 -8.48 1.12
C VAL A 264 -13.75 -7.86 2.04
N LYS A 265 -14.63 -8.67 2.64
CA LYS A 265 -15.76 -8.11 3.42
C LYS A 265 -15.34 -7.20 4.58
N ALA A 266 -14.20 -7.50 5.20
CA ALA A 266 -13.69 -6.73 6.34
C ALA A 266 -12.95 -5.46 5.92
N GLU A 267 -12.30 -5.45 4.76
CA GLU A 267 -11.32 -4.42 4.39
C GLU A 267 -11.02 -4.40 2.88
N LYS A 268 -10.47 -3.28 2.42
CA LYS A 268 -9.90 -3.14 1.08
C LYS A 268 -8.39 -3.43 1.14
N ARG A 269 -7.89 -4.26 0.22
CA ARG A 269 -6.48 -4.65 0.11
C ARG A 269 -5.90 -4.26 -1.25
N GLU A 270 -4.58 -4.22 -1.33
CA GLU A 270 -3.86 -4.02 -2.59
C GLU A 270 -2.90 -5.20 -2.81
N PHE A 271 -2.94 -5.74 -4.03
CA PHE A 271 -1.95 -6.71 -4.49
C PHE A 271 -0.61 -5.99 -4.75
N PRO A 272 0.53 -6.53 -4.28
CA PRO A 272 1.82 -5.88 -4.45
C PRO A 272 2.19 -5.59 -5.90
N LYS A 273 2.85 -4.45 -6.14
CA LYS A 273 3.25 -3.99 -7.47
C LYS A 273 4.70 -3.54 -7.53
N VAL A 274 5.29 -3.63 -8.71
CA VAL A 274 6.63 -3.11 -9.02
C VAL A 274 6.47 -1.98 -10.03
N ASP A 275 6.93 -0.77 -9.65
CA ASP A 275 6.85 0.42 -10.49
C ASP A 275 7.53 0.19 -11.85
N GLY A 276 6.92 0.71 -12.91
CA GLY A 276 7.43 0.53 -14.26
C GLY A 276 7.17 -0.87 -14.86
N THR A 277 6.34 -1.69 -14.23
CA THR A 277 5.94 -3.02 -14.76
C THR A 277 4.44 -3.25 -14.66
N THR A 278 3.94 -4.21 -15.44
CA THR A 278 2.53 -4.64 -15.43
C THR A 278 2.45 -6.10 -15.00
N PHE A 279 1.56 -6.43 -14.06
CA PHE A 279 1.33 -7.82 -13.65
C PHE A 279 0.89 -8.69 -14.85
N ALA A 280 1.51 -9.88 -14.96
CA ALA A 280 1.24 -10.83 -16.03
C ALA A 280 0.70 -12.17 -15.52
N ALA A 281 1.26 -12.71 -14.43
CA ALA A 281 0.82 -13.95 -13.82
C ALA A 281 1.35 -14.10 -12.39
N ALA A 282 0.71 -14.97 -11.61
CA ALA A 282 1.20 -15.44 -10.32
C ALA A 282 1.28 -16.98 -10.29
N TYR A 283 2.19 -17.52 -9.48
CA TYR A 283 2.43 -18.96 -9.32
C TYR A 283 2.63 -19.32 -7.85
N LEU A 284 2.32 -20.57 -7.49
CA LEU A 284 2.54 -21.11 -6.14
C LEU A 284 3.92 -21.76 -5.96
N ASP A 285 4.72 -21.85 -7.04
CA ASP A 285 6.04 -22.47 -7.04
C ASP A 285 7.06 -21.64 -7.84
N GLU A 286 8.33 -21.75 -7.44
CA GLU A 286 9.45 -21.00 -8.03
C GLU A 286 9.70 -21.36 -9.51
N ALA A 287 9.35 -22.59 -9.90
CA ALA A 287 9.52 -23.09 -11.27
C ALA A 287 8.38 -22.63 -12.21
N CYS A 288 7.42 -21.86 -11.72
CA CYS A 288 6.25 -21.38 -12.46
C CYS A 288 5.43 -22.50 -13.12
N THR A 289 5.26 -23.64 -12.44
CA THR A 289 4.48 -24.78 -12.95
C THR A 289 3.04 -24.81 -12.42
N GLN A 290 2.79 -24.16 -11.29
CA GLN A 290 1.50 -24.08 -10.60
C GLN A 290 0.95 -22.66 -10.72
N LYS A 291 0.40 -22.35 -11.90
CA LYS A 291 -0.20 -21.04 -12.17
C LYS A 291 -1.42 -20.81 -11.28
N CYS A 292 -1.50 -19.63 -10.68
CA CYS A 292 -2.66 -19.18 -9.93
C CYS A 292 -3.79 -18.74 -10.87
N ASP A 293 -5.02 -19.04 -10.46
CA ASP A 293 -6.24 -18.46 -11.03
C ASP A 293 -6.53 -17.08 -10.41
N THR A 294 -7.67 -16.48 -10.73
CA THR A 294 -8.06 -15.12 -10.29
C THR A 294 -8.10 -14.93 -8.77
N VAL A 295 -8.30 -15.99 -8.00
CA VAL A 295 -8.32 -15.97 -6.53
C VAL A 295 -7.37 -17.04 -5.99
N VAL A 296 -6.57 -16.67 -4.99
CA VAL A 296 -5.70 -17.60 -4.27
C VAL A 296 -6.14 -17.64 -2.81
N LYS A 297 -6.44 -18.85 -2.34
CA LYS A 297 -6.76 -19.12 -0.92
C LYS A 297 -5.52 -19.60 -0.19
N HIS A 298 -5.35 -19.16 1.05
CA HIS A 298 -4.28 -19.63 1.92
C HIS A 298 -4.54 -21.07 2.36
N LEU A 299 -3.51 -21.94 2.32
CA LEU A 299 -3.66 -23.37 2.61
C LEU A 299 -3.15 -23.80 4.00
N GLY A 300 -2.53 -22.88 4.73
CA GLY A 300 -2.09 -23.13 6.10
C GLY A 300 -3.23 -23.47 7.07
N THR A 301 -2.90 -24.23 8.12
CA THR A 301 -3.85 -24.72 9.14
C THR A 301 -3.25 -24.68 10.55
N VAL A 302 -4.09 -24.72 11.57
CA VAL A 302 -3.64 -24.88 12.98
C VAL A 302 -3.67 -26.36 13.37
N ASP A 303 -2.60 -26.83 14.00
CA ASP A 303 -2.61 -28.08 14.77
C ASP A 303 -3.12 -27.78 16.18
N TYR A 304 -4.39 -28.10 16.42
CA TYR A 304 -5.06 -27.90 17.71
C TYR A 304 -4.66 -28.91 18.78
N GLU A 305 -3.96 -30.00 18.45
CA GLU A 305 -3.44 -30.91 19.47
C GLU A 305 -2.25 -30.29 20.19
N THR A 306 -1.39 -29.61 19.43
CA THR A 306 -0.13 -29.01 19.91
C THR A 306 -0.17 -27.50 20.08
N GLY A 307 -1.22 -26.84 19.59
CA GLY A 307 -1.37 -25.39 19.63
C GLY A 307 -0.39 -24.64 18.71
N THR A 308 -0.01 -25.24 17.58
CA THR A 308 0.98 -24.69 16.64
C THR A 308 0.41 -24.39 15.26
N ALA A 309 1.05 -23.49 14.51
CA ALA A 309 0.68 -23.23 13.12
C ALA A 309 1.41 -24.15 12.15
N VAL A 310 0.72 -24.56 11.09
CA VAL A 310 1.22 -25.42 10.02
C VAL A 310 1.13 -24.66 8.70
N ASN A 311 2.26 -24.49 8.02
CA ASN A 311 2.36 -23.78 6.73
C ASN A 311 1.70 -22.39 6.78
N ASN A 312 1.99 -21.59 7.82
CA ASN A 312 1.41 -20.25 7.99
C ASN A 312 1.92 -19.20 7.00
N VAL A 313 2.90 -19.55 6.17
CA VAL A 313 3.43 -18.69 5.11
C VAL A 313 3.17 -19.35 3.76
N GLN A 314 2.45 -18.66 2.87
CA GLN A 314 2.23 -19.05 1.49
C GLN A 314 2.97 -18.10 0.54
N LYS A 315 3.91 -18.65 -0.23
CA LYS A 315 4.71 -17.90 -1.19
C LYS A 315 3.99 -17.77 -2.53
N ILE A 316 3.99 -16.56 -3.09
CA ILE A 316 3.40 -16.20 -4.36
C ILE A 316 4.49 -15.62 -5.26
N TYR A 317 4.75 -16.29 -6.38
CA TYR A 317 5.76 -15.89 -7.35
C TYR A 317 5.12 -15.11 -8.49
N VAL A 318 5.44 -13.83 -8.61
CA VAL A 318 4.77 -12.86 -9.50
C VAL A 318 5.65 -12.54 -10.70
N VAL A 319 5.10 -12.78 -11.88
CA VAL A 319 5.71 -12.42 -13.17
C VAL A 319 5.08 -11.13 -13.67
N THR A 320 5.93 -10.18 -14.08
CA THR A 320 5.51 -8.90 -14.64
C THR A 320 6.10 -8.71 -16.05
N THR A 321 5.49 -7.82 -16.83
CA THR A 321 6.02 -7.33 -18.11
C THR A 321 6.57 -5.92 -17.94
N GLU A 322 7.60 -5.59 -18.71
CA GLU A 322 8.20 -4.25 -18.71
C GLU A 322 7.20 -3.19 -19.18
N GLY A 323 7.12 -2.08 -18.45
CA GLY A 323 6.21 -0.97 -18.70
C GLY A 323 4.87 -1.08 -17.98
N GLU A 324 4.24 0.06 -17.77
CA GLU A 324 2.90 0.16 -17.17
C GLU A 324 1.87 0.39 -18.26
N ASP A 325 1.18 -0.67 -18.69
CA ASP A 325 0.19 -0.62 -19.75
C ASP A 325 -1.10 0.09 -19.29
N ILE A 326 -1.62 0.97 -20.14
CA ILE A 326 -2.83 1.75 -19.88
C ILE A 326 -3.64 1.83 -21.19
N TYR A 327 -4.86 1.32 -21.18
CA TYR A 327 -5.73 1.29 -22.36
C TYR A 327 -6.74 2.43 -22.29
N ILE A 328 -6.75 3.30 -23.30
CA ILE A 328 -7.50 4.56 -23.27
C ILE A 328 -8.57 4.56 -24.35
N ASP A 329 -9.83 4.60 -23.92
CA ASP A 329 -11.00 4.78 -24.77
C ASP A 329 -11.57 6.21 -24.72
N THR A 330 -11.35 6.95 -23.63
CA THR A 330 -11.88 8.32 -23.46
C THR A 330 -10.85 9.29 -22.88
N ALA A 331 -11.10 10.60 -23.03
CA ALA A 331 -10.22 11.65 -22.52
C ALA A 331 -10.17 11.67 -20.98
N GLU A 332 -11.27 11.32 -20.31
CA GLU A 332 -11.37 11.19 -18.86
C GLU A 332 -10.44 10.10 -18.34
N GLN A 333 -10.42 8.93 -19.00
CA GLN A 333 -9.53 7.84 -18.62
C GLN A 333 -8.06 8.24 -18.74
N LEU A 334 -7.69 9.00 -19.77
CA LEU A 334 -6.33 9.52 -19.90
C LEU A 334 -5.99 10.51 -18.78
N ALA A 335 -6.96 11.35 -18.38
CA ALA A 335 -6.79 12.29 -17.27
C ALA A 335 -6.63 11.60 -15.91
N GLU A 336 -7.35 10.51 -15.66
CA GLU A 336 -7.33 9.77 -14.41
C GLU A 336 -6.11 8.86 -14.24
N ASN A 337 -5.54 8.36 -15.34
CA ASN A 337 -4.46 7.35 -15.33
C ASN A 337 -3.08 7.94 -15.69
N VAL A 338 -2.83 9.22 -15.40
CA VAL A 338 -1.59 9.89 -15.81
C VAL A 338 -0.34 9.35 -15.09
N LYS A 339 0.58 8.81 -15.88
CA LYS A 339 1.94 8.36 -15.53
C LYS A 339 2.96 8.79 -16.60
N LEU A 340 4.06 9.44 -16.20
CA LEU A 340 5.07 9.92 -17.14
C LEU A 340 5.84 8.79 -17.84
N SER A 341 5.90 7.61 -17.23
CA SER A 341 6.52 6.38 -17.74
C SER A 341 5.52 5.39 -18.35
N GLY A 342 4.23 5.73 -18.41
CA GLY A 342 3.17 4.83 -18.85
C GLY A 342 3.26 4.45 -20.34
N ILE A 343 2.73 3.28 -20.67
CA ILE A 343 2.51 2.81 -22.04
C ILE A 343 1.02 2.97 -22.36
N TYR A 344 0.69 4.02 -23.10
CA TYR A 344 -0.68 4.37 -23.45
C TYR A 344 -1.05 3.78 -24.80
N HIS A 345 -2.02 2.88 -24.77
CA HIS A 345 -2.67 2.28 -25.92
C HIS A 345 -3.97 3.04 -26.20
N ILE A 346 -3.91 4.01 -27.10
CA ILE A 346 -5.07 4.84 -27.42
C ILE A 346 -5.93 4.10 -28.45
N LYS A 347 -7.18 3.81 -28.09
CA LYS A 347 -8.10 2.99 -28.89
C LYS A 347 -9.05 3.81 -29.76
N LYS A 348 -9.34 5.05 -29.35
CA LYS A 348 -10.37 5.93 -29.96
C LYS A 348 -9.91 7.38 -29.98
N ASP A 349 -10.57 8.18 -30.81
CA ASP A 349 -10.39 9.64 -30.82
C ASP A 349 -10.76 10.22 -29.45
N LEU A 350 -9.95 11.17 -28.98
CA LEU A 350 -10.10 11.81 -27.67
C LEU A 350 -10.45 13.27 -27.85
N THR A 351 -11.52 13.72 -27.20
CA THR A 351 -11.94 15.13 -27.21
C THR A 351 -11.89 15.70 -25.81
N PHE A 352 -11.04 16.70 -25.62
CA PHE A 352 -10.90 17.44 -24.37
C PHE A 352 -11.85 18.64 -24.35
N THR A 353 -12.21 19.05 -23.13
CA THR A 353 -13.16 20.16 -22.88
C THR A 353 -12.71 20.96 -21.66
N ASP A 354 -13.48 21.98 -21.26
CA ASP A 354 -13.18 22.73 -20.04
C ASP A 354 -13.29 21.88 -18.76
N THR A 355 -14.08 20.80 -18.79
CA THR A 355 -14.24 19.87 -17.66
C THR A 355 -13.24 18.72 -17.70
N VAL A 356 -12.85 18.26 -18.89
CA VAL A 356 -11.89 17.17 -19.08
C VAL A 356 -10.63 17.76 -19.67
N LYS A 357 -9.64 17.99 -18.79
CA LYS A 357 -8.42 18.72 -19.12
C LYS A 357 -7.28 17.81 -19.49
N TRP A 358 -6.41 18.30 -20.35
CA TRP A 358 -5.15 17.64 -20.64
C TRP A 358 -4.32 17.47 -19.37
N PRO A 359 -3.72 16.29 -19.13
CA PRO A 359 -2.99 16.04 -17.89
C PRO A 359 -1.82 17.02 -17.72
N ALA A 360 -1.86 17.81 -16.66
CA ALA A 360 -0.86 18.85 -16.41
C ALA A 360 0.56 18.25 -16.29
N ALA A 361 0.68 17.03 -15.77
CA ALA A 361 1.95 16.31 -15.69
C ALA A 361 2.61 16.15 -17.07
N PHE A 362 1.86 15.92 -18.15
CA PHE A 362 2.44 15.85 -19.49
C PHE A 362 3.00 17.20 -19.91
N THR A 363 2.30 18.30 -19.66
CA THR A 363 2.67 19.66 -20.11
C THR A 363 4.01 20.14 -19.58
N TYR A 364 4.40 19.80 -18.35
CA TYR A 364 5.65 20.29 -17.74
C TYR A 364 6.59 19.17 -17.27
N GLY A 365 6.16 17.91 -17.30
CA GLY A 365 6.93 16.76 -16.86
C GLY A 365 7.95 16.28 -17.87
N ASN A 366 8.78 15.33 -17.42
CA ASN A 366 9.68 14.56 -18.27
C ASN A 366 8.96 13.28 -18.68
N PHE A 367 8.23 13.32 -19.78
CA PHE A 367 7.58 12.14 -20.34
C PHE A 367 8.66 11.17 -20.83
N SER A 368 8.58 9.92 -20.40
CA SER A 368 9.50 8.83 -20.76
C SER A 368 8.79 7.59 -21.29
N GLY A 369 7.45 7.63 -21.29
CA GLY A 369 6.58 6.54 -21.71
C GLY A 369 6.37 6.44 -23.22
N LYS A 370 5.36 5.66 -23.58
CA LYS A 370 4.95 5.41 -24.97
C LYS A 370 3.50 5.84 -25.14
N PHE A 371 3.18 6.52 -26.22
CA PHE A 371 1.86 7.05 -26.50
C PHE A 371 1.51 6.76 -27.96
N TYR A 372 0.71 5.73 -28.20
CA TYR A 372 0.44 5.27 -29.56
C TYR A 372 -0.95 4.69 -29.76
N SER A 373 -1.34 4.60 -31.03
CA SER A 373 -2.59 3.97 -31.43
C SER A 373 -2.50 2.46 -31.32
N GLU A 374 -3.40 1.84 -30.58
CA GLU A 374 -3.40 0.39 -30.34
C GLU A 374 -3.47 -0.42 -31.65
N LYS A 375 -4.23 0.08 -32.64
CA LYS A 375 -4.48 -0.62 -33.91
C LYS A 375 -3.63 -0.05 -35.06
N GLY A 376 -2.69 0.86 -34.78
CA GLY A 376 -1.80 1.48 -35.76
C GLY A 376 -2.49 2.42 -36.75
N ASN A 377 -3.76 2.76 -36.54
CA ASN A 377 -4.45 3.81 -37.27
C ASN A 377 -4.17 5.18 -36.64
N LEU A 378 -4.20 6.25 -37.43
CA LEU A 378 -4.09 7.60 -36.91
C LEU A 378 -5.28 7.90 -35.97
N ILE A 379 -5.00 8.30 -34.72
CA ILE A 379 -6.00 8.70 -33.72
C ILE A 379 -6.00 10.22 -33.56
N THR A 380 -7.18 10.82 -33.49
CA THR A 380 -7.34 12.27 -33.32
C THR A 380 -7.50 12.63 -31.85
N ILE A 381 -6.69 13.58 -31.38
CA ILE A 381 -6.78 14.23 -30.08
C ILE A 381 -7.14 15.70 -30.32
N SER A 382 -8.31 16.12 -29.84
CA SER A 382 -8.86 17.44 -30.14
C SER A 382 -9.31 18.21 -28.90
N GLY A 383 -9.47 19.53 -29.04
CA GLY A 383 -10.01 20.40 -27.98
C GLY A 383 -9.10 20.60 -26.77
N VAL A 384 -7.82 20.20 -26.87
CA VAL A 384 -6.86 20.33 -25.77
C VAL A 384 -6.58 21.80 -25.50
N THR A 385 -6.84 22.26 -24.28
CA THR A 385 -6.44 23.59 -23.80
C THR A 385 -5.49 23.46 -22.62
N VAL A 386 -4.31 24.07 -22.76
CA VAL A 386 -3.22 24.04 -21.79
C VAL A 386 -2.82 25.47 -21.42
N SER A 387 -2.58 25.71 -20.13
CA SER A 387 -2.04 26.96 -19.62
C SER A 387 -0.83 26.68 -18.74
N ASN A 388 0.35 27.12 -19.18
CA ASN A 388 1.60 27.06 -18.43
C ASN A 388 1.93 28.44 -17.87
N THR A 389 1.78 28.61 -16.56
CA THR A 389 2.01 29.89 -15.87
C THR A 389 3.25 29.88 -14.97
N GLY A 390 3.89 28.73 -14.77
CA GLY A 390 4.88 28.54 -13.69
C GLY A 390 6.14 27.76 -14.05
N ASN A 391 6.20 27.11 -15.21
CA ASN A 391 7.34 26.27 -15.59
C ASN A 391 8.10 26.83 -16.78
N ALA A 392 9.43 26.78 -16.71
CA ALA A 392 10.31 27.22 -17.79
C ALA A 392 10.22 26.32 -19.04
N VAL A 393 9.64 25.12 -18.92
CA VAL A 393 9.41 24.17 -20.01
C VAL A 393 7.91 23.93 -20.18
N GLY A 394 7.42 23.89 -21.42
CA GLY A 394 5.99 23.67 -21.66
C GLY A 394 5.57 23.37 -23.10
N GLY A 395 4.49 22.60 -23.23
CA GLY A 395 3.79 22.26 -24.47
C GLY A 395 2.59 21.35 -24.17
N LEU A 396 2.07 20.63 -25.18
CA LEU A 396 1.29 19.41 -24.89
C LEU A 396 2.13 18.44 -24.06
N PHE A 397 3.40 18.30 -24.42
CA PHE A 397 4.43 17.64 -23.64
C PHE A 397 5.47 18.64 -23.14
N GLY A 398 5.97 18.49 -21.92
CA GLY A 398 7.02 19.33 -21.36
C GLY A 398 8.35 18.96 -21.99
N THR A 399 8.94 17.88 -21.49
CA THR A 399 10.12 17.26 -22.10
C THR A 399 9.79 15.85 -22.55
N LEU A 400 10.12 15.53 -23.82
CA LEU A 400 10.20 14.16 -24.30
C LEU A 400 11.62 13.64 -24.07
N THR A 401 11.79 12.66 -23.19
CA THR A 401 13.09 12.05 -22.88
C THR A 401 13.54 11.07 -23.97
N ALA A 402 14.77 10.56 -23.86
CA ALA A 402 15.36 9.62 -24.81
C ALA A 402 14.56 8.30 -24.99
N SER A 403 13.72 7.91 -24.02
CA SER A 403 12.89 6.70 -24.12
C SER A 403 11.48 6.97 -24.66
N SER A 404 11.11 8.24 -24.85
CA SER A 404 9.78 8.62 -25.28
C SER A 404 9.44 8.07 -26.66
N VAL A 405 8.21 7.59 -26.81
CA VAL A 405 7.64 7.26 -28.13
C VAL A 405 6.28 7.92 -28.25
N ILE A 406 6.07 8.75 -29.26
CA ILE A 406 4.76 9.27 -29.67
C ILE A 406 4.51 8.80 -31.10
N LYS A 407 3.42 8.08 -31.34
CA LYS A 407 3.19 7.45 -32.63
C LYS A 407 1.71 7.40 -33.05
N ASP A 408 1.45 7.63 -34.33
CA ASP A 408 0.12 7.52 -34.95
C ASP A 408 -0.94 8.43 -34.30
N MET A 409 -0.56 9.68 -34.03
CA MET A 409 -1.40 10.69 -33.36
C MET A 409 -1.62 11.95 -34.19
N LYS A 410 -2.83 12.48 -34.19
CA LYS A 410 -3.20 13.78 -34.77
C LYS A 410 -3.73 14.69 -33.68
N PHE A 411 -2.95 15.70 -33.31
CA PHE A 411 -3.36 16.75 -32.40
C PHE A 411 -3.97 17.90 -33.20
N GLU A 412 -5.29 18.13 -33.10
CA GLU A 412 -5.96 19.20 -33.83
C GLU A 412 -6.73 20.12 -32.90
N ASN A 413 -6.84 21.40 -33.29
CA ASN A 413 -7.52 22.41 -32.47
C ASN A 413 -6.98 22.45 -31.03
N VAL A 414 -5.65 22.33 -30.88
CA VAL A 414 -5.00 22.46 -29.57
C VAL A 414 -4.71 23.93 -29.26
N SER A 415 -4.77 24.32 -28.00
CA SER A 415 -4.48 25.68 -27.54
C SER A 415 -3.52 25.62 -26.38
N VAL A 416 -2.29 26.09 -26.58
CA VAL A 416 -1.26 26.13 -25.52
C VAL A 416 -0.91 27.57 -25.23
N THR A 417 -1.13 27.99 -23.98
CA THR A 417 -0.80 29.33 -23.49
C THR A 417 0.39 29.29 -22.54
N HIS A 418 1.45 30.02 -22.85
CA HIS A 418 2.61 30.22 -21.99
C HIS A 418 2.56 31.64 -21.40
N ASN A 419 2.28 31.76 -20.12
CA ASN A 419 2.31 33.04 -19.39
C ASN A 419 3.26 32.94 -18.19
N VAL A 420 4.51 32.64 -18.49
CA VAL A 420 5.54 32.30 -17.51
C VAL A 420 6.26 33.57 -17.01
N LYS A 421 6.25 33.78 -15.70
CA LYS A 421 6.91 34.94 -15.08
C LYS A 421 8.41 34.67 -14.86
N GLY A 422 9.21 35.74 -14.80
CA GLY A 422 10.69 35.67 -14.77
C GLY A 422 11.31 34.87 -13.62
N ALA A 423 10.60 34.66 -12.52
CA ALA A 423 11.06 33.80 -11.43
C ALA A 423 11.26 32.33 -11.87
N ALA A 424 10.46 31.85 -12.82
CA ALA A 424 10.54 30.48 -13.33
C ALA A 424 11.79 30.24 -14.19
N PHE A 425 12.30 31.28 -14.86
CA PHE A 425 13.52 31.25 -15.70
C PHE A 425 14.80 31.59 -14.93
N LYS A 426 14.71 31.89 -13.62
CA LYS A 426 15.89 32.25 -12.83
C LYS A 426 16.86 31.06 -12.75
N ASN A 427 18.04 31.21 -13.35
CA ASN A 427 19.09 30.19 -13.45
C ASN A 427 18.69 28.91 -14.21
N LYS A 428 17.69 28.99 -15.10
CA LYS A 428 17.22 27.85 -15.91
C LYS A 428 16.98 28.30 -17.34
N ASP A 429 17.34 27.43 -18.28
CA ASP A 429 16.96 27.60 -19.67
C ASP A 429 15.46 27.32 -19.84
N GLY A 430 14.80 28.13 -20.65
CA GLY A 430 13.38 28.01 -20.97
C GLY A 430 13.16 27.34 -22.33
N TYR A 431 12.22 26.41 -22.43
CA TYR A 431 11.90 25.70 -23.67
C TYR A 431 10.39 25.60 -23.85
N LEU A 432 9.83 26.41 -24.72
CA LEU A 432 8.38 26.51 -24.92
C LEU A 432 8.01 26.17 -26.37
N GLY A 433 6.91 25.45 -26.54
CA GLY A 433 6.33 25.17 -27.85
C GLY A 433 4.86 24.75 -27.79
N LEU A 434 4.25 24.52 -28.95
CA LEU A 434 2.89 24.00 -29.07
C LEU A 434 2.84 22.51 -28.72
N PHE A 435 3.67 21.71 -29.40
CA PHE A 435 3.68 20.26 -29.24
C PHE A 435 4.52 19.82 -28.04
N ALA A 436 5.78 20.26 -27.99
CA ALA A 436 6.66 19.95 -26.86
C ALA A 436 7.48 21.16 -26.45
N GLY A 437 7.83 21.26 -25.16
CA GLY A 437 8.84 22.21 -24.70
C GLY A 437 10.21 21.84 -25.25
N LEU A 438 10.69 20.62 -24.93
CA LEU A 438 11.99 20.11 -25.37
C LEU A 438 11.93 18.63 -25.79
N VAL A 439 12.56 18.31 -26.92
CA VAL A 439 12.74 16.93 -27.41
C VAL A 439 14.20 16.53 -27.26
N ARG A 440 14.46 15.47 -26.46
CA ARG A 440 15.82 14.95 -26.24
C ARG A 440 16.21 13.93 -27.31
N THR A 441 17.51 13.82 -27.57
CA THR A 441 18.08 12.78 -28.41
C THR A 441 17.63 11.38 -27.95
N GLY A 442 17.09 10.58 -28.88
CA GLY A 442 16.56 9.24 -28.63
C GLY A 442 15.03 9.17 -28.64
N ALA A 443 14.33 10.28 -28.36
CA ALA A 443 12.88 10.34 -28.47
C ALA A 443 12.42 9.98 -29.89
N LYS A 444 11.34 9.20 -30.01
CA LYS A 444 10.78 8.75 -31.29
C LYS A 444 9.42 9.39 -31.51
N ILE A 445 9.30 10.12 -32.62
CA ILE A 445 8.05 10.73 -33.07
C ILE A 445 7.78 10.19 -34.47
N GLU A 446 6.70 9.43 -34.65
CA GLU A 446 6.39 8.72 -35.90
C GLU A 446 4.94 8.94 -36.30
N ASN A 447 4.69 9.44 -37.52
CA ASN A 447 3.33 9.65 -38.03
C ASN A 447 2.48 10.50 -37.06
N VAL A 448 3.05 11.61 -36.59
CA VAL A 448 2.38 12.55 -35.69
C VAL A 448 2.06 13.84 -36.42
N SER A 449 0.93 14.46 -36.15
CA SER A 449 0.62 15.80 -36.65
C SER A 449 0.07 16.72 -35.56
N VAL A 450 0.31 18.02 -35.68
CA VAL A 450 -0.14 19.02 -34.70
C VAL A 450 -0.60 20.32 -35.39
N SER A 451 -1.76 20.84 -35.01
CA SER A 451 -2.29 22.14 -35.43
C SER A 451 -3.07 22.83 -34.32
N GLY A 452 -3.07 24.16 -34.28
CA GLY A 452 -3.75 24.88 -33.22
C GLY A 452 -3.26 26.30 -32.96
N THR A 453 -3.33 26.73 -31.71
CA THR A 453 -2.96 28.06 -31.24
C THR A 453 -1.83 27.98 -30.23
N LEU A 454 -0.73 28.70 -30.49
CA LEU A 454 0.32 28.95 -29.52
C LEU A 454 0.17 30.39 -29.01
N SER A 455 -0.12 30.57 -27.73
CA SER A 455 -0.24 31.88 -27.11
C SER A 455 0.91 32.14 -26.15
N ILE A 456 1.51 33.33 -26.20
CA ILE A 456 2.54 33.79 -25.28
C ILE A 456 2.01 35.03 -24.56
N GLY A 457 2.09 35.06 -23.23
CA GLY A 457 1.72 36.23 -22.44
C GLY A 457 2.61 37.42 -22.81
N GLY A 458 2.03 38.59 -23.03
CA GLY A 458 2.74 39.81 -23.41
C GLY A 458 3.74 40.27 -22.36
N ASN A 459 3.57 39.85 -21.10
CA ASN A 459 4.50 40.08 -19.99
C ASN A 459 5.34 38.84 -19.62
N CYS A 460 5.41 37.84 -20.50
CA CYS A 460 6.27 36.68 -20.32
C CYS A 460 7.73 37.14 -20.45
N LEU A 461 8.57 36.86 -19.45
CA LEU A 461 9.97 37.29 -19.40
C LEU A 461 10.89 36.26 -20.07
N ILE A 462 10.61 35.97 -21.34
CA ILE A 462 11.42 35.06 -22.15
C ILE A 462 12.49 35.89 -22.84
N THR A 463 13.75 35.53 -22.67
CA THR A 463 14.86 36.08 -23.46
C THR A 463 15.20 35.10 -24.59
N THR A 464 15.09 35.54 -25.84
CA THR A 464 15.43 34.76 -27.04
C THR A 464 16.57 35.44 -27.84
N GLY A 465 17.26 34.70 -28.71
CA GLY A 465 18.38 35.23 -29.52
C GLY A 465 19.69 35.43 -28.75
N ASP A 466 20.58 36.30 -29.22
CA ASP A 466 21.96 36.51 -28.71
C ASP A 466 22.05 36.92 -27.22
N SER A 467 20.93 37.30 -26.62
CA SER A 467 20.84 37.76 -25.24
C SER A 467 20.09 36.79 -24.31
N GLY A 468 19.66 35.63 -24.81
CA GLY A 468 18.72 34.75 -24.14
C GLY A 468 19.20 33.33 -23.90
N ASN A 469 18.91 32.80 -22.70
CA ASN A 469 19.08 31.39 -22.35
C ASN A 469 17.79 30.58 -22.59
N SER A 470 16.75 31.19 -23.16
CA SER A 470 15.46 30.54 -23.42
C SER A 470 15.16 30.51 -24.92
N SER A 471 14.40 29.51 -25.33
CA SER A 471 13.98 29.28 -26.70
C SER A 471 12.48 29.07 -26.77
N VAL A 472 11.89 29.64 -27.82
CA VAL A 472 10.51 29.40 -28.19
C VAL A 472 10.54 28.91 -29.61
N ASN A 473 9.94 27.74 -29.84
CA ASN A 473 9.72 27.21 -31.18
C ASN A 473 8.22 27.02 -31.35
N VAL A 474 7.69 27.30 -32.55
CA VAL A 474 6.25 27.15 -32.82
C VAL A 474 5.77 25.74 -32.44
N PHE A 475 6.56 24.71 -32.75
CA PHE A 475 6.19 23.32 -32.53
C PHE A 475 6.93 22.72 -31.34
N ALA A 476 8.26 22.67 -31.37
CA ALA A 476 9.07 22.12 -30.29
C ALA A 476 10.55 22.52 -30.40
N ASN A 477 11.22 22.68 -29.26
CA ASN A 477 12.68 22.84 -29.22
C ASN A 477 13.35 21.47 -29.22
N CYS A 478 14.54 21.36 -29.80
CA CYS A 478 15.28 20.11 -29.94
C CYS A 478 16.65 20.20 -29.24
N ALA A 479 17.08 19.12 -28.59
CA ALA A 479 18.39 19.07 -27.96
C ALA A 479 19.49 19.30 -29.02
N SER A 480 20.45 20.16 -28.69
CA SER A 480 21.54 20.56 -29.59
C SER A 480 21.06 21.14 -30.93
N ASP A 481 19.85 21.69 -30.96
CA ASP A 481 19.19 22.24 -32.15
C ASP A 481 19.07 21.22 -33.31
N ASP A 482 19.06 19.92 -32.99
CA ASP A 482 18.89 18.85 -33.97
C ASP A 482 17.40 18.63 -34.30
N TYR A 483 16.89 19.41 -35.24
CA TYR A 483 15.50 19.32 -35.69
C TYR A 483 15.16 18.05 -36.47
N THR A 484 16.13 17.16 -36.72
CA THR A 484 15.82 15.83 -37.26
C THR A 484 15.05 14.97 -36.25
N LEU A 485 15.15 15.28 -34.94
CA LEU A 485 14.41 14.64 -33.85
C LEU A 485 12.88 14.79 -33.98
N ILE A 486 12.40 15.81 -34.68
CA ILE A 486 10.98 16.05 -34.95
C ILE A 486 10.61 15.86 -36.44
N SER A 487 11.42 15.10 -37.18
CA SER A 487 11.17 14.82 -38.61
C SER A 487 9.86 14.06 -38.86
N GLY A 488 9.46 13.19 -37.93
CA GLY A 488 8.16 12.50 -37.98
C GLY A 488 6.96 13.32 -37.51
N LEU A 489 7.16 14.60 -37.15
CA LEU A 489 6.10 15.55 -36.81
C LEU A 489 5.69 16.35 -38.05
N THR A 490 4.51 16.04 -38.58
CA THR A 490 3.80 16.82 -39.59
C THR A 490 3.27 18.10 -38.97
N LYS A 491 3.75 19.23 -39.47
CA LYS A 491 3.44 20.57 -38.95
C LYS A 491 2.18 21.06 -39.63
N GLY A 492 1.12 21.30 -38.87
CA GLY A 492 -0.13 21.91 -39.35
C GLY A 492 -0.12 23.43 -39.21
N GLU A 493 -1.20 24.08 -39.64
CA GLU A 493 -1.38 25.52 -39.44
C GLU A 493 -1.40 25.86 -37.95
N VAL A 494 -0.65 26.90 -37.58
CA VAL A 494 -0.61 27.41 -36.20
C VAL A 494 -0.95 28.89 -36.17
N THR A 495 -1.87 29.27 -35.30
CA THR A 495 -2.11 30.67 -34.94
C THR A 495 -1.20 31.03 -33.77
N LEU A 496 -0.17 31.85 -34.02
CA LEU A 496 0.63 32.46 -32.97
C LEU A 496 -0.13 33.66 -32.40
N LYS A 497 -0.19 33.77 -31.08
CA LYS A 497 -0.76 34.92 -30.37
C LYS A 497 0.20 35.46 -29.32
N ILE A 498 0.30 36.78 -29.23
CA ILE A 498 0.87 37.47 -28.07
C ILE A 498 -0.26 38.17 -27.34
N VAL A 499 -0.53 37.78 -26.09
CA VAL A 499 -1.72 38.21 -25.33
C VAL A 499 -1.32 39.21 -24.24
N GLY A 500 -1.71 40.47 -24.38
CA GLY A 500 -1.37 41.53 -23.42
C GLY A 500 -2.04 41.36 -22.05
N GLU A 501 -1.39 41.84 -21.00
CA GLU A 501 -1.95 41.82 -19.64
C GLU A 501 -2.86 43.03 -19.42
N ASN A 502 -4.15 42.81 -19.13
CA ASN A 502 -5.10 43.89 -18.90
C ASN A 502 -4.65 44.79 -17.73
N ASN A 503 -4.57 46.09 -17.96
CA ASN A 503 -4.44 47.12 -16.95
C ASN A 503 -5.82 47.70 -16.65
N ILE A 504 -6.36 47.33 -15.48
CA ILE A 504 -7.71 47.71 -15.03
C ILE A 504 -7.85 49.24 -14.91
N ASP A 505 -6.78 49.96 -14.56
CA ASP A 505 -6.83 51.39 -14.32
C ASP A 505 -6.90 52.21 -15.61
N THR A 506 -6.29 51.71 -16.69
CA THR A 506 -6.25 52.40 -18.00
C THR A 506 -7.17 51.80 -19.04
N GLY A 507 -7.69 50.58 -18.80
CA GLY A 507 -8.47 49.81 -19.77
C GLY A 507 -7.63 49.31 -20.97
N LYS A 508 -6.30 49.46 -20.91
CA LYS A 508 -5.34 49.06 -21.95
C LYS A 508 -4.62 47.77 -21.59
N TYR A 509 -3.88 47.23 -22.54
CA TYR A 509 -3.16 45.97 -22.39
C TYR A 509 -1.65 46.20 -22.39
N ARG A 510 -0.96 45.63 -21.40
CA ARG A 510 0.49 45.75 -21.20
C ARG A 510 1.25 44.66 -21.93
N TYR A 511 2.31 45.07 -22.63
CA TYR A 511 3.23 44.21 -23.36
C TYR A 511 4.68 44.57 -23.03
N ILE A 512 5.51 43.57 -22.76
CA ILE A 512 6.97 43.65 -22.72
C ILE A 512 7.56 43.22 -24.06
N ILE A 513 6.89 42.33 -24.80
CA ILE A 513 7.32 41.88 -26.14
C ILE A 513 7.00 42.96 -27.19
N LYS A 514 7.96 43.30 -28.05
CA LYS A 514 7.75 44.16 -29.22
C LYS A 514 7.17 43.35 -30.37
N THR A 515 5.86 43.41 -30.56
CA THR A 515 5.13 42.52 -31.49
C THR A 515 5.49 42.73 -32.96
N ASP A 516 5.96 43.92 -33.33
CA ASP A 516 6.46 44.27 -34.66
C ASP A 516 7.84 43.68 -34.99
N THR A 517 8.55 43.15 -33.99
CA THR A 517 9.88 42.52 -34.15
C THR A 517 9.83 40.99 -34.20
N ILE A 518 8.63 40.40 -34.12
CA ILE A 518 8.48 38.94 -34.10
C ILE A 518 8.90 38.37 -35.46
N THR A 519 9.84 37.43 -35.44
CA THR A 519 10.22 36.66 -36.62
C THR A 519 10.13 35.17 -36.36
N VAL A 520 9.83 34.41 -37.42
CA VAL A 520 9.75 32.95 -37.41
C VAL A 520 10.71 32.41 -38.46
N SER A 521 11.72 31.67 -38.02
CA SER A 521 12.78 31.14 -38.88
C SER A 521 12.34 29.94 -39.74
N SER A 522 13.25 29.36 -40.52
CA SER A 522 13.00 28.14 -41.32
C SER A 522 12.69 26.91 -40.48
N ASP A 523 13.32 26.80 -39.32
CA ASP A 523 13.17 25.78 -38.29
C ASP A 523 12.06 26.11 -37.28
N TYR A 524 11.28 27.17 -37.54
CA TYR A 524 10.17 27.63 -36.70
C TYR A 524 10.57 28.14 -35.32
N ALA A 525 11.82 28.53 -35.12
CA ALA A 525 12.24 29.28 -33.95
C ALA A 525 11.61 30.69 -34.00
N ILE A 526 11.12 31.15 -32.85
CA ILE A 526 10.51 32.46 -32.67
C ILE A 526 11.53 33.36 -31.96
N THR A 527 11.82 34.51 -32.56
CA THR A 527 12.62 35.56 -31.93
C THR A 527 11.84 36.87 -31.90
N PHE A 528 12.10 37.68 -30.88
CA PHE A 528 11.53 39.01 -30.71
C PHE A 528 12.39 39.85 -29.78
N GLU A 529 12.29 41.17 -29.94
CA GLU A 529 12.84 42.12 -28.99
C GLU A 529 11.87 42.39 -27.83
N THR A 530 12.40 42.86 -26.71
CA THR A 530 11.61 43.30 -25.55
C THR A 530 11.78 44.80 -25.28
N TYR A 531 10.75 45.45 -24.77
CA TYR A 531 10.85 46.78 -24.20
C TYR A 531 11.57 46.73 -22.84
N ASN A 532 12.36 47.77 -22.55
CA ASN A 532 12.99 47.94 -21.22
C ASN A 532 11.97 48.10 -20.09
N ARG A 533 10.73 48.52 -20.42
CA ARG A 533 9.57 48.60 -19.53
C ARG A 533 8.32 48.28 -20.34
N ALA A 534 7.34 47.61 -19.71
CA ALA A 534 6.08 47.29 -20.36
C ALA A 534 5.43 48.54 -20.97
N GLN A 535 4.92 48.41 -22.19
CA GLN A 535 4.19 49.43 -22.95
C GLN A 535 2.69 49.08 -22.99
N GLU A 536 1.84 50.09 -23.12
CA GLU A 536 0.38 49.92 -23.18
C GLU A 536 -0.17 50.12 -24.58
N PHE A 537 -1.05 49.21 -25.00
CA PHE A 537 -1.71 49.21 -26.30
C PHE A 537 -3.21 48.97 -26.14
N ASP A 538 -3.99 49.41 -27.12
CA ASP A 538 -5.45 49.26 -27.10
C ASP A 538 -5.91 47.83 -27.50
N LEU A 539 -5.04 47.07 -28.20
CA LEU A 539 -5.35 45.72 -28.65
C LEU A 539 -5.02 44.67 -27.57
N PRO A 540 -5.95 43.74 -27.26
CA PRO A 540 -5.74 42.68 -26.27
C PRO A 540 -4.76 41.60 -26.72
N GLU A 541 -4.61 41.42 -28.03
CA GLU A 541 -3.70 40.45 -28.60
C GLU A 541 -3.14 40.89 -29.95
N TYR A 542 -1.91 40.44 -30.24
CA TYR A 542 -1.37 40.35 -31.59
C TYR A 542 -1.50 38.90 -32.07
N SER A 543 -1.83 38.70 -33.35
CA SER A 543 -1.94 37.37 -33.93
C SER A 543 -1.30 37.27 -35.32
N GLN A 544 -0.64 36.13 -35.56
CA GLN A 544 -0.02 35.78 -36.83
C GLN A 544 -0.32 34.32 -37.16
N THR A 545 -0.85 34.06 -38.35
CA THR A 545 -1.00 32.70 -38.88
C THR A 545 0.34 32.24 -39.45
N ILE A 546 0.78 31.07 -38.99
CA ILE A 546 1.99 30.39 -39.44
C ILE A 546 1.54 29.17 -40.26
N THR A 547 1.65 29.30 -41.57
CA THR A 547 1.41 28.20 -42.49
C THR A 547 2.65 27.30 -42.57
N PRO A 548 2.50 25.96 -42.58
CA PRO A 548 3.61 25.05 -42.79
C PRO A 548 4.31 25.35 -44.11
N LYS A 549 5.64 25.34 -44.08
CA LYS A 549 6.47 25.39 -45.28
C LYS A 549 6.36 24.04 -45.99
N ALA A 550 6.15 24.09 -47.31
CA ALA A 550 5.96 22.92 -48.17
C ALA A 550 7.15 21.97 -48.17
#